data_AF-A0A7C2KBH0-F1
#
_entry.id   AF-A0A7C2KBH0-F1
#
_cell.length_a   1.000
_cell.length_b   1.000
_cell.length_c   1.000
_cell.angle_alpha   90.00
_cell.angle_beta   90.00
_cell.angle_gamma   90.00
#
_symmetry.space_group_name_H-M   'P 1'
#
loop_
_entity.id
_entity.type
_entity.pdbx_description
1 polymer ?
#
loop_
_entity_poly.entity_id
_entity_poly.type
_entity_poly.pdbx_seq_one_letter_code
_entity_poly.pdbx_strand_id
1 'polypeptide(L)'
;MTSLPRRGGLAGPVLLIGFGMLVLLINLGRLPISIWGAAARLWPLALIAVGIDLLIPRRSILASVAVAALLLAVVLGGGTLAVQAISSPAAYGPGEAVRIPAAGPQGTEIRLHPSAGALFVEAGSGAGGLVTGMVRLTGYTELETRESSEGGRRTVTLRSSGGFRGPVTTGPGEVWDLAIARGARLWLSVSMGAGEATIDATELALEGFEGSIGAGDFEVRLAAEPTTVDVSGAVGEIVIRVPRGASVRLDASTVLGGVEVPDDYTRSGDRYFSPAFDQASFIDLDVSLVIGEIRIDED
;
A
#
# COMPACT_ATOMS: atom_id res chain seq x y z
N MET A 1 -28.31 52.40 -23.04
CA MET A 1 -27.15 51.49 -22.94
C MET A 1 -26.11 52.13 -22.03
N THR A 2 -25.94 51.62 -20.81
CA THR A 2 -24.75 51.89 -19.97
C THR A 2 -24.65 50.77 -18.94
N SER A 3 -23.81 49.78 -19.23
CA SER A 3 -23.41 48.73 -18.29
C SER A 3 -22.35 49.28 -17.35
N LEU A 4 -22.62 49.25 -16.04
CA LEU A 4 -21.62 49.60 -15.01
C LEU A 4 -20.61 48.46 -14.88
N PRO A 5 -19.29 48.75 -14.76
CA PRO A 5 -18.27 47.72 -14.62
C PRO A 5 -18.38 47.03 -13.26
N ARG A 6 -18.57 45.71 -13.26
CA ARG A 6 -18.42 44.86 -12.07
C ARG A 6 -16.95 44.93 -11.61
N ARG A 7 -16.67 45.69 -10.54
CA ARG A 7 -15.38 45.60 -9.84
C ARG A 7 -15.27 44.21 -9.19
N GLY A 8 -14.42 43.36 -9.75
CA GLY A 8 -14.11 42.04 -9.20
C GLY A 8 -13.49 42.16 -7.81
N GLY A 9 -13.85 41.24 -6.90
CA GLY A 9 -13.33 41.24 -5.54
C GLY A 9 -11.81 41.00 -5.49
N LEU A 10 -11.13 41.62 -4.53
CA LEU A 10 -9.68 41.53 -4.33
C LEU A 10 -9.19 40.14 -3.90
N ALA A 11 -10.09 39.23 -3.53
CA ALA A 11 -9.77 37.86 -3.14
C ALA A 11 -9.07 37.06 -4.26
N GLY A 12 -9.56 37.19 -5.50
CA GLY A 12 -8.95 36.52 -6.66
C GLY A 12 -7.50 36.94 -6.90
N PRO A 13 -7.22 38.25 -7.03
CA PRO A 13 -5.85 38.76 -7.14
C PRO A 13 -4.93 38.34 -5.98
N VAL A 14 -5.42 38.35 -4.74
CA VAL A 14 -4.61 37.98 -3.56
C VAL A 14 -4.29 36.48 -3.55
N LEU A 15 -5.23 35.61 -3.92
CA LEU A 15 -4.99 34.18 -4.09
C LEU A 15 -3.96 33.91 -5.19
N LEU A 16 -4.05 34.66 -6.30
CA LEU A 16 -3.09 34.55 -7.40
C LEU A 16 -1.68 34.98 -7.00
N ILE A 17 -1.56 36.04 -6.18
CA ILE A 17 -0.28 36.50 -5.64
C ILE A 17 0.30 35.45 -4.69
N GLY A 18 -0.51 34.89 -3.80
CA GLY A 18 -0.08 33.82 -2.87
C GLY A 18 0.40 32.57 -3.62
N PHE A 19 -0.34 32.14 -4.63
CA PHE A 19 0.04 31.03 -5.49
C PHE A 19 1.33 31.31 -6.28
N GLY A 20 1.46 32.50 -6.86
CA GLY A 20 2.66 32.92 -7.58
C GLY A 20 3.90 32.97 -6.69
N MET A 21 3.75 33.43 -5.45
CA MET A 21 4.84 33.47 -4.47
C MET A 21 5.27 32.04 -4.07
N LEU A 22 4.32 31.11 -3.91
CA LEU A 22 4.60 29.70 -3.63
C LEU A 22 5.41 29.06 -4.77
N VAL A 23 4.96 29.25 -6.02
CA VAL A 23 5.65 28.73 -7.22
C VAL A 23 7.06 29.32 -7.35
N LEU A 24 7.23 30.62 -7.06
CA LEU A 24 8.54 31.27 -7.09
C LEU A 24 9.51 30.63 -6.09
N LEU A 25 9.08 30.37 -4.85
CA LEU A 25 9.94 29.75 -3.83
C LEU A 25 10.30 28.30 -4.16
N ILE A 26 9.40 27.54 -4.81
CA ILE A 26 9.68 26.18 -5.31
C ILE A 26 10.76 26.24 -6.39
N ASN A 27 10.63 27.15 -7.35
CA ASN A 27 11.59 27.29 -8.45
C ASN A 27 12.96 27.79 -7.98
N LEU A 28 13.00 28.57 -6.89
CA LEU A 28 14.25 29.00 -6.24
C LEU A 28 14.98 27.88 -5.47
N GLY A 29 14.45 26.65 -5.49
CA GLY A 29 15.03 25.48 -4.81
C GLY A 29 14.98 25.58 -3.28
N ARG A 30 14.24 26.56 -2.73
CA ARG A 30 14.11 26.77 -1.28
C ARG A 30 13.06 25.87 -0.63
N LEU A 31 12.33 25.13 -1.45
CA LEU A 31 11.13 24.40 -1.06
C LEU A 31 11.12 23.05 -1.79
N PRO A 32 11.13 21.91 -1.07
CA PRO A 32 11.18 20.58 -1.68
C PRO A 32 9.87 20.21 -2.39
N ILE A 33 9.95 19.34 -3.41
CA ILE A 33 8.81 18.83 -4.19
C ILE A 33 7.76 18.11 -3.33
N SER A 34 8.09 17.70 -2.11
CA SER A 34 7.16 17.14 -1.12
C SER A 34 6.02 18.08 -0.70
N ILE A 35 6.10 19.37 -1.05
CA ILE A 35 5.04 20.37 -0.78
C ILE A 35 3.77 20.08 -1.58
N TRP A 36 3.85 19.39 -2.72
CA TRP A 36 2.65 18.91 -3.42
C TRP A 36 1.85 17.94 -2.55
N GLY A 37 2.53 17.11 -1.75
CA GLY A 37 1.90 16.25 -0.75
C GLY A 37 1.28 17.04 0.41
N ALA A 38 1.90 18.17 0.82
CA ALA A 38 1.33 19.06 1.83
C ALA A 38 0.10 19.82 1.29
N ALA A 39 0.14 20.31 0.05
CA ALA A 39 -0.99 20.95 -0.63
C ALA A 39 -2.16 19.98 -0.81
N ALA A 40 -1.87 18.73 -1.20
CA ALA A 40 -2.84 17.64 -1.28
C ALA A 40 -3.37 17.17 0.08
N ARG A 41 -2.87 17.68 1.21
CA ARG A 41 -3.44 17.46 2.56
C ARG A 41 -4.25 18.64 3.07
N LEU A 42 -4.00 19.83 2.54
CA LEU A 42 -4.72 21.06 2.87
C LEU A 42 -5.99 21.27 2.02
N TRP A 43 -6.30 20.35 1.10
CA TRP A 43 -7.54 20.39 0.32
C TRP A 43 -8.83 20.50 1.16
N PRO A 44 -8.99 19.86 2.34
CA PRO A 44 -10.20 20.02 3.14
C PRO A 44 -10.29 21.43 3.72
N LEU A 45 -9.13 22.02 4.06
CA LEU A 45 -9.04 23.39 4.54
C LEU A 45 -9.39 24.40 3.43
N ALA A 46 -9.04 24.11 2.18
CA ALA A 46 -9.45 24.90 1.03
C ALA A 46 -10.97 24.88 0.83
N LEU A 47 -11.63 23.72 1.02
CA LEU A 47 -13.09 23.63 0.99
C LEU A 47 -13.76 24.40 2.13
N ILE A 48 -13.18 24.36 3.34
CA ILE A 48 -13.66 25.16 4.48
C ILE A 48 -13.49 26.65 4.18
N ALA A 49 -12.37 27.08 3.62
CA ALA A 49 -12.13 28.47 3.25
C ALA A 49 -13.12 28.96 2.19
N VAL A 50 -13.41 28.15 1.17
CA VAL A 50 -14.44 28.43 0.16
C VAL A 50 -15.83 28.53 0.80
N GLY A 51 -16.16 27.63 1.73
CA GLY A 51 -17.43 27.67 2.47
C GLY A 51 -17.58 28.93 3.34
N ILE A 52 -16.50 29.39 3.98
CA ILE A 52 -16.49 30.61 4.78
C ILE A 52 -16.62 31.86 3.90
N ASP A 53 -15.99 31.91 2.73
CA ASP A 53 -16.11 33.03 1.78
C ASP A 53 -17.54 33.17 1.23
N LEU A 54 -18.26 32.05 1.08
CA LEU A 54 -19.68 32.02 0.70
C LEU A 54 -20.60 32.55 1.81
N LEU A 55 -20.22 32.42 3.08
CA LEU A 55 -21.03 32.80 4.24
C LEU A 55 -20.92 34.28 4.62
N ILE A 56 -19.88 35.00 4.21
CA ILE A 56 -19.62 36.39 4.64
C ILE A 56 -20.17 37.40 3.61
N PRO A 57 -21.19 38.21 3.94
CA PRO A 57 -21.70 39.24 3.04
C PRO A 57 -20.68 40.38 2.87
N ARG A 58 -20.44 40.71 1.60
CA ARG A 58 -19.43 41.58 0.98
C ARG A 58 -19.19 43.02 1.51
N ARG A 59 -19.43 43.36 2.79
CA ARG A 59 -19.36 44.77 3.25
C ARG A 59 -18.18 45.19 4.13
N SER A 60 -17.38 44.29 4.72
CA SER A 60 -16.26 44.72 5.58
C SER A 60 -14.91 44.20 5.10
N ILE A 61 -14.12 45.13 4.54
CA ILE A 61 -12.71 44.92 4.17
C ILE A 61 -11.92 44.36 5.37
N LEU A 62 -12.24 44.79 6.58
CA LEU A 62 -11.67 44.28 7.83
C LEU A 62 -11.91 42.78 8.05
N ALA A 63 -13.09 42.26 7.70
CA ALA A 63 -13.37 40.82 7.83
C ALA A 63 -12.58 40.02 6.79
N SER A 64 -12.48 40.52 5.55
CA SER A 64 -11.65 39.88 4.51
C SER A 64 -10.17 39.86 4.87
N VAL A 65 -9.65 40.95 5.46
CA VAL A 65 -8.26 41.03 5.94
C VAL A 65 -8.04 40.10 7.14
N ALA A 66 -8.99 40.02 8.07
CA ALA A 66 -8.90 39.11 9.21
C ALA A 66 -8.91 37.63 8.79
N VAL A 67 -9.74 37.26 7.80
CA VAL A 67 -9.76 35.90 7.23
C VAL A 67 -8.45 35.60 6.48
N ALA A 68 -7.95 36.54 5.68
CA ALA A 68 -6.67 36.39 5.00
C ALA A 68 -5.50 36.25 5.98
N ALA A 69 -5.49 37.04 7.07
CA ALA A 69 -4.48 36.95 8.11
C ALA A 69 -4.58 35.64 8.91
N LEU A 70 -5.79 35.14 9.17
CA LEU A 70 -6.01 33.85 9.81
C LEU A 70 -5.53 32.69 8.93
N LEU A 71 -5.87 32.70 7.63
CA LEU A 71 -5.39 31.72 6.67
C LEU A 71 -3.87 31.76 6.55
N LEU A 72 -3.28 32.96 6.49
CA LEU A 72 -1.83 33.13 6.45
C LEU A 72 -1.17 32.67 7.76
N ALA A 73 -1.78 32.92 8.93
CA ALA A 73 -1.29 32.43 10.21
C ALA A 73 -1.43 30.90 10.35
N VAL A 74 -2.45 30.28 9.78
CA VAL A 74 -2.59 28.82 9.71
C VAL A 74 -1.57 28.23 8.74
N VAL A 75 -1.29 28.88 7.62
CA VAL A 75 -0.26 28.44 6.66
C VAL A 75 1.15 28.63 7.23
N LEU A 76 1.43 29.75 7.92
CA LEU A 76 2.74 30.04 8.51
C LEU A 76 2.96 29.28 9.83
N GLY A 77 1.97 29.22 10.72
CA GLY A 77 2.03 28.50 12.00
C GLY A 77 1.85 27.00 11.85
N GLY A 78 0.96 26.56 10.95
CA GLY A 78 0.88 25.17 10.52
C GLY A 78 2.12 24.76 9.73
N GLY A 79 2.70 25.67 8.95
CA GLY A 79 3.94 25.47 8.21
C GLY A 79 5.15 25.23 9.12
N THR A 80 5.31 25.94 10.23
CA THR A 80 6.46 25.74 11.15
C THR A 80 6.34 24.46 11.99
N LEU A 81 5.12 24.10 12.43
CA LEU A 81 4.87 22.82 13.12
C LEU A 81 4.93 21.63 12.15
N ALA A 82 4.42 21.78 10.92
CA ALA A 82 4.57 20.79 9.87
C ALA A 82 6.04 20.62 9.47
N VAL A 83 6.82 21.70 9.33
CA VAL A 83 8.25 21.61 9.01
C VAL A 83 9.02 20.87 10.11
N GLN A 84 8.76 21.10 11.40
CA GLN A 84 9.40 20.32 12.48
C GLN A 84 8.95 18.84 12.50
N ALA A 85 7.68 18.56 12.20
CA ALA A 85 7.19 17.20 12.05
C ALA A 85 7.74 16.49 10.79
N ILE A 86 8.06 17.23 9.72
CA ILE A 86 8.65 16.74 8.46
C ILE A 86 10.17 16.58 8.57
N SER A 87 10.84 17.39 9.40
CA SER A 87 12.31 17.34 9.58
C SER A 87 12.75 16.43 10.72
N SER A 88 11.81 15.82 11.45
CA SER A 88 12.12 14.68 12.31
C SER A 88 12.18 13.45 11.41
N PRO A 89 13.36 12.86 11.16
CA PRO A 89 13.41 11.59 10.44
C PRO A 89 12.51 10.62 11.20
N ALA A 90 11.53 10.03 10.50
CA ALA A 90 10.70 8.99 11.09
C ALA A 90 11.65 7.92 11.62
N ALA A 91 11.84 7.92 12.94
CA ALA A 91 12.66 6.91 13.57
C ALA A 91 11.86 5.62 13.46
N TYR A 92 12.38 4.67 12.70
CA TYR A 92 11.95 3.29 12.84
C TYR A 92 12.02 2.93 14.32
N GLY A 93 11.00 2.25 14.83
CA GLY A 93 11.14 1.56 16.10
C GLY A 93 12.33 0.58 16.03
N PRO A 94 12.90 0.18 17.17
CA PRO A 94 13.87 -0.90 17.19
C PRO A 94 13.28 -2.11 16.45
N GLY A 95 14.06 -2.76 15.58
CA GLY A 95 13.60 -3.95 14.87
C GLY A 95 13.26 -5.06 15.87
N GLU A 96 12.05 -5.59 15.77
CA GLU A 96 11.57 -6.69 16.59
C GLU A 96 11.91 -8.01 15.88
N ALA A 97 12.65 -8.87 16.57
CA ALA A 97 12.99 -10.18 16.04
C ALA A 97 11.78 -11.11 16.18
N VAL A 98 11.27 -11.60 15.05
CA VAL A 98 10.20 -12.58 15.00
C VAL A 98 10.80 -13.97 14.97
N ARG A 99 10.35 -14.83 15.88
CA ARG A 99 10.77 -16.24 15.91
C ARG A 99 9.60 -17.11 16.34
N ILE A 100 9.00 -17.78 15.36
CA ILE A 100 7.93 -18.75 15.55
C ILE A 100 8.55 -20.14 15.52
N PRO A 101 8.49 -20.93 16.60
CA PRO A 101 9.04 -22.29 16.62
C PRO A 101 8.43 -23.18 15.53
N ALA A 102 9.20 -24.16 15.07
CA ALA A 102 8.68 -25.19 14.16
C ALA A 102 7.49 -25.90 14.79
N ALA A 103 6.38 -26.01 14.04
CA ALA A 103 5.27 -26.88 14.45
C ALA A 103 5.63 -28.35 14.17
N GLY A 104 4.96 -29.26 14.88
CA GLY A 104 4.93 -30.67 14.48
C GLY A 104 4.31 -30.87 13.08
N PRO A 105 4.14 -32.10 12.60
CA PRO A 105 3.75 -32.43 11.21
C PRO A 105 2.32 -32.04 10.79
N GLN A 106 1.67 -31.11 11.48
CA GLN A 106 0.31 -30.65 11.21
C GLN A 106 0.31 -29.43 10.27
N GLY A 107 -0.70 -29.33 9.40
CA GLY A 107 -0.87 -28.19 8.49
C GLY A 107 -0.83 -26.88 9.27
N THR A 108 -0.03 -25.92 8.80
CA THR A 108 0.15 -24.64 9.46
C THR A 108 -0.37 -23.51 8.58
N GLU A 109 -1.14 -22.61 9.17
CA GLU A 109 -1.61 -21.40 8.53
C GLU A 109 -0.85 -20.20 9.09
N ILE A 110 -0.26 -19.41 8.20
CA ILE A 110 0.47 -18.20 8.56
C ILE A 110 -0.30 -17.01 8.00
N ARG A 111 -0.72 -16.10 8.88
CA ARG A 111 -1.44 -14.88 8.51
C ARG A 111 -0.58 -13.66 8.83
N LEU A 112 -0.24 -12.90 7.80
CA LEU A 112 0.56 -11.68 7.89
C LEU A 112 -0.35 -10.48 7.61
N HIS A 113 -0.45 -9.58 8.60
CA HIS A 113 -1.25 -8.36 8.49
C HIS A 113 -0.39 -7.11 8.75
N PRO A 114 0.55 -6.77 7.85
CA PRO A 114 1.23 -5.48 7.88
C PRO A 114 0.23 -4.35 7.60
N SER A 115 0.42 -3.19 8.23
CA SER A 115 -0.49 -2.06 8.05
C SER A 115 -0.22 -1.34 6.72
N ALA A 116 0.99 -0.78 6.58
CA ALA A 116 1.47 -0.17 5.36
C ALA A 116 3.01 -0.12 5.33
N GLY A 117 3.62 -0.41 4.19
CA GLY A 117 5.08 -0.44 4.04
C GLY A 117 5.56 -1.53 3.09
N ALA A 118 6.68 -2.17 3.40
CA ALA A 118 7.26 -3.24 2.59
C ALA A 118 7.21 -4.59 3.32
N LEU A 119 6.80 -5.64 2.63
CA LEU A 119 6.83 -7.03 3.10
C LEU A 119 7.68 -7.85 2.13
N PHE A 120 8.70 -8.51 2.68
CA PHE A 120 9.53 -9.48 2.01
C PHE A 120 9.37 -10.82 2.73
N VAL A 121 8.96 -11.83 1.98
CA VAL A 121 8.86 -13.21 2.47
C VAL A 121 9.71 -14.09 1.57
N GLU A 122 10.64 -14.85 2.15
CA GLU A 122 11.48 -15.79 1.43
C GLU A 122 11.53 -17.17 2.12
N ALA A 123 12.04 -18.16 1.41
CA ALA A 123 12.34 -19.46 2.00
C ALA A 123 13.63 -19.40 2.84
N GLY A 124 13.49 -19.66 4.14
CA GLY A 124 14.59 -19.75 5.10
C GLY A 124 15.07 -21.17 5.33
N SER A 125 16.28 -21.29 5.88
CA SER A 125 16.87 -22.59 6.25
C SER A 125 16.07 -23.39 7.28
N GLY A 126 15.09 -22.78 7.96
CA GLY A 126 14.37 -23.36 9.10
C GLY A 126 15.23 -23.43 10.39
N ALA A 127 16.50 -23.03 10.33
CA ALA A 127 17.38 -22.95 11.49
C ALA A 127 16.92 -21.79 12.39
N GLY A 128 16.06 -22.10 13.35
CA GLY A 128 15.53 -21.12 14.29
C GLY A 128 14.03 -21.21 14.49
N GLY A 129 13.29 -21.82 13.58
CA GLY A 129 11.84 -21.91 13.68
C GLY A 129 11.17 -22.04 12.32
N LEU A 130 9.83 -22.09 12.34
CA LEU A 130 9.00 -22.05 11.14
C LEU A 130 9.05 -20.67 10.47
N VAL A 131 9.01 -19.60 11.26
CA VAL A 131 9.12 -18.22 10.76
C VAL A 131 10.20 -17.52 11.56
N THR A 132 11.14 -16.90 10.87
CA THR A 132 12.23 -16.13 11.48
C THR A 132 12.42 -14.85 10.70
N GLY A 133 12.72 -13.73 11.36
CA GLY A 133 12.99 -12.50 10.63
C GLY A 133 13.01 -11.26 11.51
N MET A 134 13.00 -10.11 10.87
CA MET A 134 12.95 -8.80 11.51
C MET A 134 11.75 -8.02 11.02
N VAL A 135 10.97 -7.50 11.97
CA VAL A 135 9.89 -6.55 11.70
C VAL A 135 10.30 -5.20 12.25
N ARG A 136 10.36 -4.19 11.38
CA ARG A 136 10.62 -2.79 11.74
C ARG A 136 9.31 -2.03 11.64
N LEU A 137 8.74 -1.72 12.81
CA LEU A 137 7.52 -0.96 12.91
C LEU A 137 7.79 0.54 12.98
N THR A 138 6.75 1.32 12.71
CA THR A 138 6.77 2.76 12.95
C THR A 138 6.62 3.02 14.45
N GLY A 139 7.06 4.18 14.95
CA GLY A 139 6.98 4.50 16.39
C GLY A 139 5.56 4.54 17.01
N TYR A 140 4.51 4.31 16.22
CA TYR A 140 3.11 4.28 16.66
C TYR A 140 2.43 2.91 16.48
N THR A 141 3.16 1.90 16.03
CA THR A 141 2.66 0.55 15.82
C THR A 141 3.44 -0.46 16.67
N GLU A 142 2.75 -1.52 17.10
CA GLU A 142 3.26 -2.64 17.89
C GLU A 142 2.97 -3.95 17.15
N LEU A 143 3.84 -4.95 17.33
CA LEU A 143 3.65 -6.25 16.72
C LEU A 143 2.81 -7.12 17.64
N GLU A 144 1.62 -7.48 17.19
CA GLU A 144 0.79 -8.48 17.84
C GLU A 144 1.02 -9.84 17.21
N THR A 145 1.53 -10.78 18.01
CA THR A 145 1.59 -12.20 17.64
C THR A 145 0.46 -12.95 18.35
N ARG A 146 -0.39 -13.64 17.59
CA ARG A 146 -1.40 -14.56 18.13
C ARG A 146 -1.15 -15.95 17.58
N GLU A 147 -1.14 -16.93 18.47
CA GLU A 147 -1.09 -18.34 18.10
C GLU A 147 -2.37 -19.02 18.57
N SER A 148 -3.01 -19.77 17.67
CA SER A 148 -4.13 -20.65 18.00
C SER A 148 -3.89 -22.02 17.40
N SER A 149 -4.41 -23.04 18.06
CA SER A 149 -4.40 -24.41 17.57
C SER A 149 -5.80 -24.95 17.70
N GLU A 150 -6.54 -24.98 16.59
CA GLU A 150 -7.94 -25.42 16.56
C GLU A 150 -8.08 -26.54 15.51
N GLY A 151 -8.76 -27.63 15.87
CA GLY A 151 -9.03 -28.74 14.94
C GLY A 151 -7.79 -29.43 14.35
N GLY A 152 -6.62 -29.33 15.01
CA GLY A 152 -5.37 -29.92 14.51
C GLY A 152 -4.68 -29.11 13.40
N ARG A 153 -5.07 -27.85 13.20
CA ARG A 153 -4.36 -26.88 12.36
C ARG A 153 -3.82 -25.77 13.27
N ARG A 154 -2.53 -25.45 13.13
CA ARG A 154 -1.90 -24.35 13.87
C ARG A 154 -2.04 -23.08 13.04
N THR A 155 -2.64 -22.03 13.61
CA THR A 155 -2.73 -20.72 12.97
C THR A 155 -1.84 -19.74 13.72
N VAL A 156 -0.89 -19.14 13.01
CA VAL A 156 0.02 -18.11 13.52
C VAL A 156 -0.32 -16.81 12.82
N THR A 157 -0.75 -15.82 13.60
CA THR A 157 -1.11 -14.50 13.09
C THR A 157 -0.09 -13.48 13.58
N LEU A 158 0.61 -12.84 12.66
CA LEU A 158 1.49 -11.71 12.89
C LEU A 158 0.79 -10.45 12.36
N ARG A 159 0.49 -9.50 13.23
CA ARG A 159 -0.28 -8.31 12.88
C ARG A 159 0.40 -7.07 13.40
N SER A 160 0.56 -6.06 12.55
CA SER A 160 0.79 -4.70 13.04
C SER A 160 -0.51 -4.16 13.64
N SER A 161 -0.48 -3.81 14.92
CA SER A 161 -1.57 -3.12 15.58
C SER A 161 -1.09 -1.76 16.06
N GLY A 162 -1.95 -0.76 15.94
CA GLY A 162 -1.59 0.59 16.30
C GLY A 162 -2.59 1.59 15.77
N GLY A 163 -2.68 2.70 16.46
CA GLY A 163 -3.52 3.81 16.05
C GLY A 163 -2.68 4.83 15.32
N PHE A 164 -3.15 5.27 14.17
CA PHE A 164 -2.68 6.52 13.59
C PHE A 164 -2.93 7.68 14.58
N ARG A 165 -1.88 8.14 15.27
CA ARG A 165 -1.92 9.25 16.24
C ARG A 165 -1.02 10.41 15.75
N GLY A 166 -1.31 10.98 14.59
CA GLY A 166 -0.54 12.11 14.05
C GLY A 166 -1.17 12.75 12.82
N PRO A 167 -0.55 13.77 12.20
CA PRO A 167 -0.84 14.16 10.82
C PRO A 167 -0.45 13.01 9.87
N VAL A 168 -1.11 12.86 8.70
CA VAL A 168 -0.88 11.69 7.80
C VAL A 168 0.52 11.85 7.25
N THR A 169 1.58 11.35 7.89
CA THR A 169 2.95 11.58 7.43
C THR A 169 3.30 10.58 6.32
N THR A 170 4.03 11.03 5.30
CA THR A 170 4.75 10.12 4.38
C THR A 170 5.98 9.61 5.14
N GLY A 171 5.76 8.72 6.11
CA GLY A 171 6.84 7.97 6.76
C GLY A 171 7.27 6.83 5.85
N PRO A 172 8.43 6.21 6.10
CA PRO A 172 8.98 5.17 5.23
C PRO A 172 8.28 3.80 5.37
N GLY A 173 7.08 3.75 5.97
CA GLY A 173 6.30 2.53 6.18
C GLY A 173 6.94 1.57 7.19
N GLU A 174 6.23 0.47 7.46
CA GLU A 174 6.77 -0.70 8.15
C GLU A 174 7.67 -1.50 7.20
N VAL A 175 8.65 -2.24 7.72
CA VAL A 175 9.45 -3.17 6.91
C VAL A 175 9.44 -4.53 7.57
N TRP A 176 8.86 -5.51 6.90
CA TRP A 176 8.74 -6.88 7.35
C TRP A 176 9.66 -7.74 6.48
N ASP A 177 10.71 -8.30 7.07
CA ASP A 177 11.69 -9.16 6.41
C ASP A 177 11.64 -10.52 7.09
N LEU A 178 10.94 -11.46 6.47
CA LEU A 178 10.57 -12.74 7.06
C LEU A 178 11.03 -13.92 6.19
N ALA A 179 11.60 -14.92 6.84
CA ALA A 179 11.97 -16.18 6.24
C ALA A 179 11.10 -17.31 6.81
N ILE A 180 10.47 -18.07 5.92
CA ILE A 180 9.64 -19.24 6.26
C ILE A 180 10.44 -20.52 6.00
N ALA A 181 10.43 -21.46 6.93
CA ALA A 181 11.20 -22.70 6.79
C ALA A 181 10.88 -23.45 5.49
N ARG A 182 11.92 -23.71 4.70
CA ARG A 182 11.83 -24.45 3.43
C ARG A 182 11.14 -25.80 3.61
N GLY A 183 10.27 -26.16 2.66
CA GLY A 183 9.56 -27.44 2.66
C GLY A 183 8.48 -27.60 3.76
N ALA A 184 8.21 -26.55 4.55
CA ALA A 184 7.03 -26.52 5.40
C ALA A 184 5.77 -26.55 4.52
N ARG A 185 4.82 -27.43 4.85
CA ARG A 185 3.49 -27.45 4.23
C ARG A 185 2.61 -26.43 4.92
N LEU A 186 2.20 -25.38 4.21
CA LEU A 186 1.47 -24.28 4.83
C LEU A 186 0.47 -23.59 3.91
N TRP A 187 -0.53 -22.98 4.54
CA TRP A 187 -1.37 -21.96 3.94
C TRP A 187 -0.82 -20.59 4.33
N LEU A 188 -0.59 -19.72 3.35
CA LEU A 188 -0.08 -18.37 3.59
C LEU A 188 -1.15 -17.34 3.22
N SER A 189 -1.48 -16.46 4.15
CA SER A 189 -2.37 -15.33 3.92
C SER A 189 -1.64 -14.03 4.23
N VAL A 190 -1.70 -13.08 3.30
CA VAL A 190 -1.13 -11.75 3.41
C VAL A 190 -2.24 -10.73 3.19
N SER A 191 -2.47 -9.82 4.13
CA SER A 191 -3.36 -8.68 3.92
C SER A 191 -2.68 -7.38 4.32
N MET A 192 -2.41 -6.54 3.33
CA MET A 192 -1.71 -5.26 3.48
C MET A 192 -2.61 -4.10 3.07
N GLY A 193 -2.57 -3.00 3.82
CA GLY A 193 -3.31 -1.79 3.46
C GLY A 193 -2.70 -1.08 2.26
N ALA A 194 -1.41 -0.72 2.32
CA ALA A 194 -0.72 -0.08 1.21
C ALA A 194 0.79 -0.32 1.23
N GLY A 195 1.41 -0.43 0.06
CA GLY A 195 2.86 -0.52 -0.08
C GLY A 195 3.31 -1.60 -1.05
N GLU A 196 4.33 -2.36 -0.71
CA GLU A 196 4.94 -3.37 -1.58
C GLU A 196 5.03 -4.71 -0.85
N ALA A 197 4.58 -5.79 -1.50
CA ALA A 197 4.72 -7.14 -1.00
C ALA A 197 5.44 -8.00 -2.03
N THR A 198 6.57 -8.61 -1.64
CA THR A 198 7.30 -9.59 -2.46
C THR A 198 7.37 -10.90 -1.71
N ILE A 199 6.79 -11.96 -2.29
CA ILE A 199 6.76 -13.30 -1.71
C ILE A 199 7.52 -14.24 -2.64
N ASP A 200 8.64 -14.76 -2.19
CA ASP A 200 9.33 -15.88 -2.84
C ASP A 200 8.89 -17.20 -2.20
N ALA A 201 7.97 -17.89 -2.88
CA ALA A 201 7.47 -19.19 -2.49
C ALA A 201 8.02 -20.34 -3.36
N THR A 202 9.08 -20.11 -4.14
CA THR A 202 9.66 -21.11 -5.04
C THR A 202 10.15 -22.37 -4.32
N GLU A 203 10.54 -22.26 -3.05
CA GLU A 203 10.99 -23.37 -2.21
C GLU A 203 10.03 -23.67 -1.03
N LEU A 204 8.81 -23.15 -1.08
CA LEU A 204 7.76 -23.39 -0.09
C LEU A 204 6.74 -24.41 -0.62
N ALA A 205 6.27 -25.32 0.24
CA ALA A 205 5.22 -26.27 -0.12
C ALA A 205 3.84 -25.67 0.21
N LEU A 206 3.36 -24.76 -0.63
CA LEU A 206 2.10 -24.05 -0.40
C LEU A 206 0.87 -24.95 -0.65
N GLU A 207 0.06 -25.15 0.38
CA GLU A 207 -1.29 -25.73 0.24
C GLU A 207 -2.27 -24.73 -0.38
N GLY A 208 -2.01 -23.44 -0.19
CA GLY A 208 -2.70 -22.33 -0.83
C GLY A 208 -2.15 -20.99 -0.38
N PHE A 209 -2.48 -19.96 -1.15
CA PHE A 209 -2.03 -18.59 -0.95
C PHE A 209 -3.19 -17.61 -1.13
N GLU A 210 -3.32 -16.67 -0.20
CA GLU A 210 -4.25 -15.57 -0.29
C GLU A 210 -3.51 -14.25 -0.09
N GLY A 211 -3.58 -13.36 -1.07
CA GLY A 211 -2.98 -12.04 -1.05
C GLY A 211 -4.04 -10.96 -1.17
N SER A 212 -4.02 -9.97 -0.29
CA SER A 212 -4.84 -8.77 -0.43
C SER A 212 -4.02 -7.52 -0.22
N ILE A 213 -4.10 -6.59 -1.17
CA ILE A 213 -3.48 -5.27 -1.07
C ILE A 213 -4.49 -4.16 -1.35
N GLY A 214 -4.55 -3.14 -0.49
CA GLY A 214 -5.38 -1.98 -0.76
C GLY A 214 -4.79 -1.13 -1.90
N ALA A 215 -3.57 -0.63 -1.73
CA ALA A 215 -2.90 0.17 -2.75
C ALA A 215 -1.39 -0.10 -2.83
N GLY A 216 -0.88 -0.46 -4.01
CA GLY A 216 0.54 -0.65 -4.29
C GLY A 216 0.84 -1.93 -5.04
N ASP A 217 2.04 -2.46 -4.85
CA ASP A 217 2.60 -3.49 -5.72
C ASP A 217 2.66 -4.84 -4.98
N PHE A 218 2.21 -5.90 -5.64
CA PHE A 218 2.17 -7.24 -5.07
C PHE A 218 2.81 -8.24 -6.03
N GLU A 219 3.95 -8.80 -5.66
CA GLU A 219 4.67 -9.81 -6.41
C GLU A 219 4.74 -11.14 -5.64
N VAL A 220 4.40 -12.24 -6.30
CA VAL A 220 4.59 -13.59 -5.77
C VAL A 220 5.25 -14.50 -6.79
N ARG A 221 6.32 -15.20 -6.37
CA ARG A 221 6.99 -16.28 -7.14
C ARG A 221 6.53 -17.62 -6.63
N LEU A 222 6.02 -18.47 -7.51
CA LEU A 222 5.46 -19.77 -7.17
C LEU A 222 6.40 -20.93 -7.54
N ALA A 223 6.24 -22.05 -6.86
CA ALA A 223 6.81 -23.33 -7.29
C ALA A 223 5.94 -23.98 -8.38
N ALA A 224 6.48 -24.98 -9.08
CA ALA A 224 5.75 -25.69 -10.15
C ALA A 224 4.72 -26.72 -9.62
N GLU A 225 4.51 -26.77 -8.31
CA GLU A 225 3.56 -27.68 -7.67
C GLU A 225 2.11 -27.15 -7.79
N PRO A 226 1.10 -28.03 -7.91
CA PRO A 226 -0.29 -27.62 -7.91
C PRO A 226 -0.66 -26.89 -6.63
N THR A 227 -1.20 -25.68 -6.75
CA THR A 227 -1.61 -24.85 -5.62
C THR A 227 -2.70 -23.88 -6.04
N THR A 228 -3.48 -23.39 -5.07
CA THR A 228 -4.52 -22.38 -5.29
C THR A 228 -4.01 -21.04 -4.77
N VAL A 229 -4.11 -20.01 -5.62
CA VAL A 229 -3.61 -18.66 -5.36
C VAL A 229 -4.73 -17.68 -5.65
N ASP A 230 -5.19 -16.97 -4.62
CA ASP A 230 -6.12 -15.85 -4.74
C ASP A 230 -5.37 -14.56 -4.43
N VAL A 231 -5.35 -13.60 -5.36
CA VAL A 231 -4.76 -12.28 -5.12
C VAL A 231 -5.73 -11.19 -5.53
N SER A 232 -6.07 -10.33 -4.57
CA SER A 232 -7.02 -9.24 -4.76
C SER A 232 -6.40 -7.88 -4.43
N GLY A 233 -6.53 -6.92 -5.33
CA GLY A 233 -6.04 -5.56 -5.19
C GLY A 233 -7.11 -4.50 -5.47
N ALA A 234 -7.02 -3.33 -4.84
CA ALA A 234 -7.85 -2.19 -5.26
C ALA A 234 -7.12 -1.30 -6.28
N VAL A 235 -5.89 -0.86 -5.99
CA VAL A 235 -5.13 0.01 -6.90
C VAL A 235 -3.66 -0.37 -6.96
N GLY A 236 -3.09 -0.66 -8.13
CA GLY A 236 -1.62 -0.87 -8.26
C GLY A 236 -1.21 -1.89 -9.32
N GLU A 237 -0.18 -2.69 -9.04
CA GLU A 237 0.28 -3.78 -9.92
C GLU A 237 0.27 -5.11 -9.15
N ILE A 238 -0.23 -6.17 -9.79
CA ILE A 238 -0.10 -7.54 -9.29
C ILE A 238 0.73 -8.34 -10.29
N VAL A 239 1.84 -8.90 -9.83
CA VAL A 239 2.75 -9.71 -10.64
C VAL A 239 2.78 -11.13 -10.07
N ILE A 240 2.31 -12.10 -10.84
CA ILE A 240 2.44 -13.52 -10.51
C ILE A 240 3.53 -14.12 -11.39
N ARG A 241 4.60 -14.62 -10.76
CA ARG A 241 5.71 -15.30 -11.44
C ARG A 241 5.54 -16.80 -11.28
N VAL A 242 5.37 -17.50 -12.39
CA VAL A 242 5.26 -18.96 -12.44
C VAL A 242 6.52 -19.56 -13.07
N PRO A 243 6.94 -20.78 -12.71
CA PRO A 243 8.06 -21.42 -13.39
C PRO A 243 7.72 -21.75 -14.83
N ARG A 244 8.69 -21.64 -15.74
CA ARG A 244 8.52 -22.04 -17.15
C ARG A 244 7.99 -23.46 -17.31
N GLY A 245 6.95 -23.60 -18.13
CA GLY A 245 6.32 -24.89 -18.42
C GLY A 245 5.44 -25.43 -17.29
N ALA A 246 5.13 -24.62 -16.28
CA ALA A 246 4.12 -24.97 -15.29
C ALA A 246 2.73 -25.09 -15.94
N SER A 247 1.92 -26.03 -15.44
CA SER A 247 0.51 -26.15 -15.80
C SER A 247 -0.28 -25.09 -15.03
N VAL A 248 -0.81 -24.08 -15.71
CA VAL A 248 -1.48 -22.92 -15.11
C VAL A 248 -2.88 -22.71 -15.69
N ARG A 249 -3.84 -22.43 -14.81
CA ARG A 249 -5.14 -21.85 -15.14
C ARG A 249 -5.25 -20.51 -14.44
N LEU A 250 -5.62 -19.48 -15.20
CA LEU A 250 -5.76 -18.11 -14.70
C LEU A 250 -7.16 -17.59 -14.99
N ASP A 251 -7.82 -17.10 -13.93
CA ASP A 251 -8.97 -16.21 -14.00
C ASP A 251 -8.48 -14.83 -13.54
N ALA A 252 -8.47 -13.86 -14.45
CA ALA A 252 -7.89 -12.54 -14.18
C ALA A 252 -8.85 -11.43 -14.62
N SER A 253 -9.14 -10.49 -13.71
CA SER A 253 -10.09 -9.43 -13.98
C SER A 253 -9.64 -8.06 -13.49
N THR A 254 -9.88 -7.03 -14.30
CA THR A 254 -9.73 -5.64 -13.90
C THR A 254 -10.88 -4.77 -14.42
N VAL A 255 -11.24 -3.73 -13.67
CA VAL A 255 -12.24 -2.74 -14.10
C VAL A 255 -11.59 -1.68 -14.99
N LEU A 256 -10.40 -1.20 -14.62
CA LEU A 256 -9.63 -0.20 -15.37
C LEU A 256 -8.15 -0.55 -15.36
N GLY A 257 -7.65 -1.04 -16.50
CA GLY A 257 -6.25 -1.37 -16.70
C GLY A 257 -6.09 -2.55 -17.65
N GLY A 258 -4.97 -3.27 -17.54
CA GLY A 258 -4.63 -4.40 -18.40
C GLY A 258 -4.42 -5.71 -17.63
N VAL A 259 -4.51 -6.80 -18.40
CA VAL A 259 -4.05 -8.12 -18.00
C VAL A 259 -3.04 -8.56 -19.04
N GLU A 260 -1.77 -8.63 -18.65
CA GLU A 260 -0.66 -9.10 -19.45
C GLU A 260 -0.34 -10.56 -19.10
N VAL A 261 -0.37 -11.42 -20.11
CA VAL A 261 -0.02 -12.85 -20.01
C VAL A 261 0.99 -13.20 -21.10
N PRO A 262 1.77 -14.27 -20.96
CA PRO A 262 2.69 -14.73 -22.01
C PRO A 262 1.95 -15.01 -23.33
N ASP A 263 2.62 -14.74 -24.46
CA ASP A 263 2.01 -14.80 -25.81
C ASP A 263 1.48 -16.18 -26.21
N ASP A 264 1.99 -17.25 -25.60
CA ASP A 264 1.61 -18.63 -25.87
C ASP A 264 0.45 -19.14 -25.01
N TYR A 265 -0.03 -18.33 -24.06
CA TYR A 265 -1.23 -18.65 -23.29
C TYR A 265 -2.47 -18.59 -24.20
N THR A 266 -3.33 -19.60 -24.07
CA THR A 266 -4.58 -19.65 -24.81
C THR A 266 -5.74 -19.17 -23.94
N ARG A 267 -6.55 -18.25 -24.47
CA ARG A 267 -7.78 -17.80 -23.81
C ARG A 267 -8.98 -18.64 -24.22
N SER A 268 -9.75 -19.12 -23.25
CA SER A 268 -11.04 -19.79 -23.45
C SER A 268 -12.10 -19.20 -22.51
N GLY A 269 -13.02 -18.41 -23.07
CA GLY A 269 -13.95 -17.59 -22.29
C GLY A 269 -13.21 -16.50 -21.51
N ASP A 270 -13.41 -16.48 -20.20
CA ASP A 270 -12.78 -15.51 -19.30
C ASP A 270 -11.47 -16.02 -18.67
N ARG A 271 -11.02 -17.22 -19.06
CA ARG A 271 -9.85 -17.87 -18.48
C ARG A 271 -8.71 -18.00 -19.47
N TYR A 272 -7.49 -17.94 -18.95
CA TYR A 272 -6.25 -18.21 -19.67
C TYR A 272 -5.65 -19.53 -19.22
N PHE A 273 -5.00 -20.22 -20.16
CA PHE A 273 -4.40 -21.53 -19.95
C PHE A 273 -2.99 -21.53 -20.53
N SER A 274 -2.02 -21.98 -19.73
CA SER A 274 -0.64 -22.20 -20.19
C SER A 274 -0.58 -23.30 -21.28
N PRO A 275 0.44 -23.32 -22.14
CA PRO A 275 0.64 -24.41 -23.10
C PRO A 275 0.73 -25.80 -22.47
N ALA A 276 1.28 -25.88 -21.26
CA ALA A 276 1.45 -27.13 -20.50
C ALA A 276 0.22 -27.51 -19.65
N PHE A 277 -0.93 -26.86 -19.86
CA PHE A 277 -2.10 -27.06 -19.01
C PHE A 277 -2.61 -28.51 -19.03
N ASP A 278 -2.72 -29.09 -17.83
CA ASP A 278 -3.29 -30.40 -17.54
C ASP A 278 -4.42 -30.26 -16.51
N GLN A 279 -5.62 -30.73 -16.84
CA GLN A 279 -6.79 -30.68 -15.96
C GLN A 279 -6.62 -31.49 -14.66
N ALA A 280 -5.71 -32.47 -14.62
CA ALA A 280 -5.48 -33.28 -13.43
C ALA A 280 -4.59 -32.59 -12.38
N SER A 281 -3.75 -31.63 -12.80
CA SER A 281 -2.69 -31.07 -11.95
C SER A 281 -2.23 -29.71 -12.50
N PHE A 282 -2.64 -28.62 -11.85
CA PHE A 282 -2.33 -27.26 -12.27
C PHE A 282 -2.28 -26.27 -11.09
N ILE A 283 -1.61 -25.15 -11.31
CA ILE A 283 -1.66 -23.96 -10.46
C ILE A 283 -2.93 -23.19 -10.84
N ASP A 284 -3.80 -22.97 -9.87
CA ASP A 284 -5.07 -22.27 -10.03
C ASP A 284 -4.94 -20.84 -9.52
N LEU A 285 -4.97 -19.88 -10.43
CA LEU A 285 -4.79 -18.45 -10.15
C LEU A 285 -6.13 -17.73 -10.31
N ASP A 286 -6.59 -17.08 -9.24
CA ASP A 286 -7.67 -16.09 -9.26
C ASP A 286 -7.05 -14.73 -8.91
N VAL A 287 -7.04 -13.80 -9.85
CA VAL A 287 -6.40 -12.49 -9.68
C VAL A 287 -7.36 -11.38 -10.05
N SER A 288 -7.68 -10.53 -9.08
CA SER A 288 -8.66 -9.45 -9.26
C SER A 288 -8.06 -8.11 -8.84
N LEU A 289 -8.11 -7.12 -9.72
CA LEU A 289 -7.59 -5.78 -9.46
C LEU A 289 -8.57 -4.71 -9.92
N VAL A 290 -9.05 -3.84 -9.03
CA VAL A 290 -10.04 -2.83 -9.46
C VAL A 290 -9.43 -1.86 -10.47
N ILE A 291 -8.27 -1.26 -10.17
CA ILE A 291 -7.58 -0.31 -11.06
C ILE A 291 -6.08 -0.63 -11.12
N GLY A 292 -5.56 -0.91 -12.30
CA GLY A 292 -4.12 -1.10 -12.53
C GLY A 292 -3.81 -2.31 -13.39
N GLU A 293 -2.60 -2.86 -13.26
CA GLU A 293 -2.10 -3.91 -14.15
C GLU A 293 -1.99 -5.25 -13.43
N ILE A 294 -2.45 -6.32 -14.07
CA ILE A 294 -2.17 -7.69 -13.66
C ILE A 294 -1.20 -8.29 -14.68
N ARG A 295 -0.07 -8.83 -14.22
CA ARG A 295 0.95 -9.40 -15.10
C ARG A 295 1.35 -10.79 -14.66
N ILE A 296 1.42 -11.70 -15.62
CA ILE A 296 1.90 -13.06 -15.43
C ILE A 296 3.23 -13.21 -16.17
N ASP A 297 4.28 -13.56 -15.44
CA ASP A 297 5.62 -13.79 -15.98
C ASP A 297 6.02 -15.27 -15.82
N GLU A 298 6.84 -15.76 -16.75
CA GLU A 298 7.52 -17.04 -16.61
C GLU A 298 9.02 -16.86 -16.31
N ASP A 299 9.45 -17.40 -15.17
CA ASP A 299 10.86 -17.43 -14.73
C ASP A 299 11.52 -18.81 -14.98
#